data_AF-B0DIR1-F1
#
_entry.id   AF-B0DIR1-F1
#
_cell.length_a   1.000
_cell.length_b   1.000
_cell.length_c   1.000
_cell.angle_alpha   90.00
_cell.angle_beta   90.00
_cell.angle_gamma   90.00
#
_symmetry.space_group_name_H-M   'P 1'
#
loop_
_entity.id
_entity.type
_entity.pdbx_description
1 polymer ?
#
loop_
_entity_poly.entity_id
_entity_poly.type
_entity_poly.pdbx_seq_one_letter_code
_entity_poly.pdbx_strand_id
1 'polypeptide(L)'
;MFSTLQEYHQAIISAAWMIILSLIPQDLVRAGAVLLGVLICLHAMHPRTLMKTLQLRLSSLEEKLQDAVDSGIMRQSDTVFTNQFTRDICRIRYMTFELYERTLMTSVGIFQEMKAVWEGLSLEINECVRDVDALERGLEINRAKILKNQYHSWK
;
A
#
# COMPACT_ATOMS: atom_id res chain seq x y z
N MET A 1 -37.14 -15.22 43.76
CA MET A 1 -35.87 -15.60 44.41
C MET A 1 -34.70 -15.77 43.44
N PHE A 2 -34.93 -16.08 42.16
CA PHE A 2 -33.87 -16.11 41.12
C PHE A 2 -33.45 -14.72 40.60
N SER A 3 -34.35 -13.73 40.60
CA SER A 3 -34.07 -12.36 40.14
C SER A 3 -33.03 -11.63 41.01
N THR A 4 -33.13 -11.79 42.33
CA THR A 4 -32.20 -11.16 43.28
C THR A 4 -30.79 -11.73 43.15
N LEU A 5 -30.63 -13.03 42.89
CA LEU A 5 -29.30 -13.65 42.72
C LEU A 5 -28.60 -13.14 41.45
N GLN A 6 -29.37 -12.89 40.38
CA GLN A 6 -28.87 -12.36 39.12
C GLN A 6 -28.44 -10.88 39.24
N GLU A 7 -29.20 -10.07 39.99
CA GLU A 7 -28.83 -8.68 40.30
C GLU A 7 -27.54 -8.60 41.13
N TYR A 8 -27.37 -9.47 42.13
CA TYR A 8 -26.12 -9.56 42.90
C TYR A 8 -24.94 -9.98 42.03
N HIS A 9 -25.12 -10.94 41.12
CA HIS A 9 -24.07 -11.35 40.20
C HIS A 9 -23.66 -10.20 39.27
N GLN A 10 -24.63 -9.46 38.73
CA GLN A 10 -24.39 -8.31 37.87
C GLN A 10 -23.66 -7.18 38.62
N ALA A 11 -24.02 -6.94 39.88
CA ALA A 11 -23.37 -5.94 40.73
C ALA A 11 -21.91 -6.31 41.06
N ILE A 12 -21.65 -7.59 41.36
CA ILE A 12 -20.29 -8.10 41.61
C ILE A 12 -19.43 -7.98 40.34
N ILE A 13 -19.98 -8.34 39.18
CA ILE A 13 -19.29 -8.21 37.89
C ILE A 13 -18.99 -6.73 37.59
N SER A 14 -19.95 -5.83 37.80
CA SER A 14 -19.77 -4.39 37.58
C SER A 14 -18.72 -3.77 38.51
N ALA A 15 -18.74 -4.13 39.80
CA ALA A 15 -17.75 -3.67 40.77
C ALA A 15 -16.34 -4.20 40.45
N ALA A 16 -16.23 -5.47 40.05
CA ALA A 16 -14.98 -6.07 39.61
C ALA A 16 -14.41 -5.35 38.38
N TRP A 17 -15.25 -5.02 37.39
CA TRP A 17 -14.83 -4.24 36.22
C TRP A 17 -14.36 -2.83 36.58
N MET A 18 -15.04 -2.13 37.49
CA MET A 18 -14.61 -0.81 37.95
C MET A 18 -13.25 -0.86 38.65
N ILE A 19 -13.01 -1.88 39.48
CA ILE A 19 -11.73 -2.08 40.17
C ILE A 19 -10.62 -2.32 39.14
N ILE A 20 -10.84 -3.24 38.19
CA ILE A 20 -9.89 -3.55 37.13
C ILE A 20 -9.55 -2.28 36.31
N LEU A 21 -10.56 -1.50 35.92
CA LEU A 21 -10.36 -0.26 35.16
C LEU A 21 -9.67 0.84 35.99
N SER A 22 -9.89 0.88 37.31
CA SER A 22 -9.24 1.84 38.22
C SER A 22 -7.77 1.50 38.53
N LEU A 23 -7.40 0.22 38.38
CA LEU A 23 -6.03 -0.28 38.59
C LEU A 23 -5.13 -0.14 37.37
N ILE A 24 -5.70 0.05 36.18
CA ILE A 24 -4.94 0.29 34.96
C ILE A 24 -4.45 1.75 34.99
N PRO A 25 -3.14 2.00 35.14
CA PRO A 25 -2.62 3.35 35.11
C PRO A 25 -2.95 3.98 33.76
N GLN A 26 -3.34 5.25 33.73
CA GLN A 26 -3.56 5.98 32.46
C GLN A 26 -2.32 5.88 31.54
N ASP A 27 -1.13 5.79 32.13
CA ASP A 27 0.12 5.57 31.43
C ASP A 27 0.20 4.21 30.72
N LEU A 28 -0.44 3.16 31.24
CA LEU A 28 -0.50 1.84 30.61
C LEU A 28 -1.43 1.84 29.40
N VAL A 29 -2.57 2.52 29.46
CA VAL A 29 -3.47 2.71 28.30
C VAL A 29 -2.75 3.53 27.23
N ARG A 30 -2.05 4.60 27.62
CA ARG A 30 -1.29 5.45 26.70
C ARG A 30 -0.14 4.69 26.06
N ALA A 31 0.65 3.97 26.84
CA ALA A 31 1.72 3.12 26.34
C ALA A 31 1.16 2.05 25.40
N GLY A 32 0.05 1.41 25.77
CA GLY A 32 -0.64 0.42 24.93
C GLY A 32 -1.10 0.99 23.59
N ALA A 33 -1.71 2.18 23.58
CA ALA A 33 -2.13 2.85 22.35
C ALA A 33 -0.95 3.23 21.45
N VAL A 34 0.15 3.72 22.02
CA VAL A 34 1.39 4.01 21.28
C VAL A 34 1.97 2.72 20.69
N LEU A 35 2.03 1.64 21.48
CA LEU A 35 2.54 0.34 21.03
C LEU A 35 1.69 -0.25 19.91
N LEU A 36 0.36 -0.12 20.01
CA LEU A 36 -0.58 -0.52 18.97
C LEU A 36 -0.36 0.28 17.69
N GLY A 37 -0.18 1.60 17.81
CA GLY A 37 0.14 2.49 16.69
C GLY A 37 1.44 2.08 15.99
N VAL A 38 2.50 1.81 16.75
CA VAL A 38 3.79 1.34 16.21
C VAL A 38 3.64 -0.02 15.53
N LEU A 39 2.90 -0.96 16.11
CA LEU A 39 2.62 -2.26 15.51
C LEU A 39 1.86 -2.14 14.19
N ILE A 40 0.85 -1.27 14.13
CA ILE A 40 0.10 -0.99 12.90
C ILE A 40 1.02 -0.39 11.83
N CYS A 41 1.87 0.58 12.20
CA CYS A 41 2.84 1.17 11.28
C CYS A 41 3.84 0.14 10.74
N LEU A 42 4.39 -0.70 11.62
CA LEU A 42 5.31 -1.78 11.22
C LEU A 42 4.62 -2.80 10.31
N HIS A 43 3.35 -3.12 10.58
CA HIS A 43 2.59 -4.05 9.75
C HIS A 43 2.23 -3.47 8.38
N ALA A 44 1.90 -2.17 8.31
CA ALA A 44 1.69 -1.47 7.03
C ALA A 44 2.98 -1.34 6.22
N MET A 45 4.12 -1.19 6.90
CA MET A 45 5.45 -1.12 6.29
C MET A 45 6.02 -2.50 5.97
N HIS A 46 5.25 -3.58 6.13
CA HIS A 46 5.77 -4.91 5.91
C HIS A 46 6.21 -5.08 4.44
N PRO A 47 7.51 -5.33 4.14
CA PRO A 47 8.04 -5.34 2.77
C PRO A 47 7.26 -6.28 1.86
N ARG A 48 6.89 -7.46 2.37
CA ARG A 48 6.08 -8.45 1.63
C ARG A 48 4.71 -7.94 1.20
N THR A 49 4.03 -7.16 2.05
CA THR A 49 2.71 -6.60 1.72
C THR A 49 2.86 -5.51 0.67
N LEU A 50 3.83 -4.61 0.87
CA LEU A 50 4.15 -3.55 -0.08
C LEU A 50 4.57 -4.12 -1.44
N MET A 51 5.35 -5.20 -1.46
CA MET A 51 5.80 -5.86 -2.68
C MET A 51 4.64 -6.43 -3.49
N LYS A 52 3.65 -7.05 -2.82
CA LYS A 52 2.42 -7.52 -3.48
C LYS A 52 1.63 -6.36 -4.06
N THR A 53 1.52 -5.26 -3.32
CA THR A 53 0.87 -4.04 -3.81
C THR A 53 1.59 -3.49 -5.04
N LEU A 54 2.92 -3.44 -5.03
CA LEU A 54 3.74 -3.01 -6.17
C LEU A 54 3.48 -3.89 -7.40
N GLN A 55 3.50 -5.22 -7.24
CA GLN A 55 3.23 -6.14 -8.35
C GLN A 55 1.83 -5.97 -8.94
N LEU A 56 0.81 -5.81 -8.10
CA LEU A 56 -0.57 -5.57 -8.54
C LEU A 56 -0.70 -4.23 -9.29
N ARG A 57 -0.09 -3.17 -8.77
CA ARG A 57 -0.09 -1.84 -9.40
C ARG A 57 0.61 -1.86 -10.74
N LEU A 58 1.79 -2.50 -10.81
CA LEU A 58 2.54 -2.63 -12.05
C LEU A 58 1.76 -3.42 -13.10
N SER A 59 1.16 -4.55 -12.71
CA SER A 59 0.33 -5.34 -13.62
C SER A 59 -0.88 -4.56 -14.13
N SER A 60 -1.52 -3.76 -13.28
CA SER A 60 -2.64 -2.90 -13.69
C SER A 60 -2.20 -1.79 -14.66
N LEU A 61 -1.03 -1.19 -14.43
CA LEU A 61 -0.44 -0.22 -15.35
C LEU A 61 -0.14 -0.84 -16.72
N GLU A 62 0.41 -2.06 -16.73
CA GLU A 62 0.70 -2.79 -17.96
C GLU A 62 -0.56 -3.13 -18.76
N GLU A 63 -1.65 -3.51 -18.09
CA GLU A 63 -2.95 -3.72 -18.72
C GLU A 63 -3.48 -2.43 -19.35
N LYS A 64 -3.43 -1.31 -18.61
CA LYS A 64 -3.84 0.01 -19.14
C LYS A 64 -2.97 0.45 -20.31
N LEU A 65 -1.67 0.17 -20.26
CA LEU A 65 -0.77 0.44 -21.38
C LEU A 65 -1.15 -0.39 -22.60
N GLN A 66 -1.44 -1.68 -22.41
CA GLN A 66 -1.88 -2.56 -23.50
C GLN A 66 -3.17 -2.04 -24.14
N ASP A 67 -4.17 -1.66 -23.34
CA ASP A 67 -5.40 -1.01 -23.83
C ASP A 67 -5.09 0.29 -24.62
N ALA A 68 -4.18 1.12 -24.13
CA ALA A 68 -3.76 2.34 -24.83
C ALA A 68 -3.01 2.06 -26.15
N VAL A 69 -2.28 0.95 -26.23
CA VAL A 69 -1.63 0.49 -27.48
C VAL A 69 -2.69 -0.02 -28.46
N ASP A 70 -3.58 -0.89 -28.01
CA ASP A 70 -4.60 -1.55 -28.84
C ASP A 70 -5.63 -0.55 -29.38
N SER A 71 -6.00 0.43 -28.57
CA SER A 71 -6.86 1.55 -28.99
C SER A 71 -6.16 2.58 -29.88
N GLY A 72 -4.87 2.40 -30.18
CA GLY A 72 -4.08 3.29 -31.03
C GLY A 72 -3.72 4.63 -30.39
N ILE A 73 -4.05 4.84 -29.11
CA ILE A 73 -3.69 6.05 -28.35
C ILE A 73 -2.18 6.22 -28.31
N MET A 74 -1.42 5.16 -28.01
CA MET A 74 0.05 5.23 -27.98
C MET A 74 0.65 5.58 -29.35
N ARG A 75 0.02 5.15 -30.46
CA ARG A 75 0.46 5.51 -31.82
C ARG A 75 0.24 6.98 -32.15
N GLN A 76 -0.79 7.60 -31.57
CA GLN A 76 -1.11 9.02 -31.74
C GLN A 76 -0.42 9.92 -30.72
N SER A 77 0.31 9.32 -29.77
CA SER A 77 1.07 10.04 -28.76
C SER A 77 2.35 10.63 -29.34
N ASP A 78 2.86 11.67 -28.68
CA ASP A 78 4.16 12.25 -29.02
C ASP A 78 5.26 11.18 -28.87
N THR A 79 6.21 11.16 -29.80
CA THR A 79 7.37 10.24 -29.76
C THR A 79 8.22 10.48 -28.52
N VAL A 80 8.31 11.72 -28.03
CA VAL A 80 9.01 12.05 -26.77
C VAL A 80 8.31 11.39 -25.58
N PHE A 81 6.98 11.49 -25.51
CA PHE A 81 6.19 10.86 -24.46
C PHE A 81 6.34 9.35 -24.49
N THR A 82 6.15 8.73 -25.66
CA THR A 82 6.24 7.27 -25.81
C THR A 82 7.62 6.75 -25.42
N ASN A 83 8.70 7.39 -25.90
CA ASN A 83 10.06 6.97 -25.56
C ASN A 83 10.37 7.10 -24.06
N GLN A 84 9.95 8.21 -23.43
CA GLN A 84 10.14 8.42 -22.00
C GLN A 84 9.34 7.39 -21.20
N PHE A 85 8.07 7.18 -21.55
CA PHE A 85 7.20 6.22 -20.90
C PHE A 85 7.77 4.78 -20.99
N THR A 86 8.23 4.37 -22.17
CA THR A 86 8.88 3.05 -22.36
C THR A 86 10.15 2.91 -21.53
N ARG A 87 10.96 3.96 -21.42
CA ARG A 87 12.16 3.93 -20.58
C ARG A 87 11.81 3.79 -19.10
N ASP A 88 10.82 4.53 -18.64
CA ASP A 88 10.42 4.56 -17.23
C ASP A 88 9.75 3.24 -16.81
N ILE A 89 8.88 2.67 -17.64
CA ILE A 89 8.28 1.35 -17.35
C ILE A 89 9.33 0.24 -17.33
N CYS A 90 10.32 0.27 -18.23
CA CYS A 90 11.43 -0.68 -18.23
C CYS A 90 12.26 -0.57 -16.95
N ARG A 91 12.56 0.67 -16.51
CA ARG A 91 13.26 0.92 -15.24
C ARG A 91 12.47 0.37 -14.06
N ILE A 92 11.17 0.63 -13.99
CA ILE A 92 10.34 0.15 -12.88
C ILE A 92 10.24 -1.37 -12.86
N ARG A 93 10.11 -2.03 -14.01
CA ARG A 93 10.14 -3.50 -14.09
C ARG A 93 11.42 -4.07 -13.52
N TYR A 94 12.55 -3.47 -13.87
CA TYR A 94 13.85 -3.87 -13.33
C TYR A 94 13.93 -3.67 -11.82
N MET A 95 13.58 -2.47 -11.32
CA MET A 95 13.60 -2.19 -9.87
C MET A 95 12.64 -3.10 -9.11
N THR A 96 11.46 -3.38 -9.66
CA THR A 96 10.48 -4.31 -9.07
C THR A 96 11.07 -5.72 -8.97
N PHE A 97 11.77 -6.20 -9.99
CA PHE A 97 12.43 -7.50 -9.95
C PHE A 97 13.51 -7.56 -8.86
N GLU A 98 14.38 -6.55 -8.78
CA GLU A 98 15.42 -6.46 -7.75
C GLU A 98 14.83 -6.41 -6.33
N LEU A 99 13.81 -5.59 -6.13
CA LEU A 99 13.09 -5.47 -4.85
C LEU A 99 12.39 -6.77 -4.47
N TYR A 100 11.86 -7.51 -5.45
CA TYR A 100 11.25 -8.82 -5.22
C TYR A 100 12.27 -9.83 -4.68
N GLU A 101 13.45 -9.92 -5.30
CA GLU A 101 14.51 -10.80 -4.84
C GLU A 101 14.98 -10.45 -3.43
N ARG A 102 15.21 -9.16 -3.14
CA ARG A 102 15.57 -8.69 -1.79
C ARG A 102 14.48 -8.98 -0.76
N THR A 103 13.22 -8.84 -1.13
CA THR A 103 12.08 -9.18 -0.27
C THR A 103 12.01 -10.70 0.01
N LEU A 104 12.29 -11.54 -0.99
CA LEU A 104 12.35 -12.99 -0.80
C LEU A 104 13.49 -13.40 0.14
N MET A 105 14.68 -12.83 -0.02
CA MET A 105 15.84 -13.14 0.82
C MET A 105 15.64 -12.75 2.29
N THR A 106 14.85 -11.70 2.55
CA THR A 106 14.56 -11.22 3.91
C THR A 106 13.34 -11.89 4.56
N SER A 107 12.56 -12.66 3.79
CA SER A 107 11.33 -13.32 4.25
C SER A 107 11.53 -14.61 5.06
N VAL A 108 12.79 -14.97 5.38
CA VAL A 108 13.14 -16.23 6.07
C VAL A 108 12.84 -16.18 7.58
N GLY A 109 12.46 -15.01 8.14
CA GLY A 109 11.94 -14.91 9.50
C GLY A 109 11.56 -13.49 9.96
N ILE A 110 10.71 -13.40 10.99
CA ILE A 110 10.13 -12.13 11.51
C ILE A 110 11.23 -11.11 11.87
N PHE A 111 12.35 -11.55 12.44
CA PHE A 111 13.48 -10.68 12.78
C PHE A 111 14.19 -10.11 11.53
N GLN A 112 14.27 -10.89 10.44
CA GLN A 112 14.85 -10.41 9.19
C GLN A 112 13.90 -9.46 8.45
N GLU A 113 12.60 -9.68 8.54
CA GLU A 113 11.60 -8.75 7.98
C GLU A 113 11.61 -7.42 8.75
N MET A 114 11.68 -7.43 10.09
CA MET A 114 11.85 -6.21 10.89
C MET A 114 13.15 -5.48 10.59
N LYS A 115 14.24 -6.24 10.38
CA LYS A 115 15.53 -5.67 9.97
C LYS A 115 15.44 -5.02 8.59
N ALA A 116 14.75 -5.65 7.63
CA ALA A 116 14.55 -5.09 6.29
C ALA A 116 13.70 -3.80 6.31
N VAL A 117 12.72 -3.70 7.21
CA VAL A 117 11.98 -2.44 7.45
C VAL A 117 12.93 -1.35 7.95
N TRP A 118 13.81 -1.68 8.89
CA TRP A 118 14.81 -0.73 9.42
C TRP A 118 15.88 -0.33 8.40
N GLU A 119 16.27 -1.26 7.53
CA GLU A 119 17.22 -1.02 6.43
C GLU A 119 16.61 -0.25 5.26
N GLY A 120 15.33 0.11 5.32
CA GLY A 120 14.68 0.98 4.34
C GLY A 120 14.09 0.26 3.12
N LEU A 121 14.08 -1.08 3.08
CA LEU A 121 13.50 -1.84 1.96
C LEU A 121 12.03 -1.46 1.73
N SER A 122 11.27 -1.24 2.79
CA SER A 122 9.88 -0.80 2.73
C SER A 122 9.72 0.59 2.09
N LEU A 123 10.67 1.50 2.33
CA LEU A 123 10.68 2.83 1.72
C LEU A 123 10.95 2.71 0.22
N GLU A 124 11.96 1.92 -0.17
CA GLU A 124 12.28 1.70 -1.58
C GLU A 124 11.11 1.08 -2.36
N ILE A 125 10.42 0.09 -1.78
CA ILE A 125 9.23 -0.50 -2.41
C ILE A 125 8.13 0.55 -2.55
N ASN A 126 7.90 1.37 -1.51
CA ASN A 126 6.88 2.40 -1.54
C ASN A 126 7.20 3.53 -2.53
N GLU A 127 8.47 3.90 -2.70
CA GLU A 127 8.90 4.81 -3.76
C GLU A 127 8.60 4.23 -5.14
N CYS A 128 8.93 2.95 -5.36
CA CYS A 128 8.61 2.28 -6.62
C CYS A 128 7.09 2.24 -6.89
N VAL A 129 6.26 2.04 -5.87
CA VAL A 129 4.79 2.14 -5.99
C VAL A 129 4.36 3.53 -6.45
N ARG A 130 4.95 4.58 -5.88
CA ARG A 130 4.64 5.97 -6.27
C ARG A 130 5.07 6.26 -7.70
N ASP A 131 6.18 5.69 -8.16
CA ASP A 131 6.63 5.82 -9.54
C ASP A 131 5.66 5.15 -10.52
N VAL A 132 5.12 3.97 -10.16
CA VAL A 132 4.05 3.30 -10.93
C VAL A 132 2.80 4.18 -11.02
N ASP A 133 2.33 4.70 -9.87
CA ASP A 133 1.15 5.58 -9.82
C ASP A 133 1.35 6.86 -10.66
N ALA A 134 2.58 7.41 -10.69
CA ALA A 134 2.90 8.58 -11.48
C ALA A 134 2.83 8.29 -12.99
N LEU A 135 3.35 7.14 -13.43
CA LEU A 135 3.22 6.69 -14.82
C LEU A 135 1.78 6.44 -15.22
N GLU A 136 1.00 5.79 -14.35
CA GLU A 136 -0.42 5.53 -14.58
C GLU A 136 -1.18 6.84 -14.85
N ARG A 137 -0.98 7.84 -13.98
CA ARG A 137 -1.55 9.19 -14.19
C ARG A 137 -1.06 9.83 -15.49
N GLY A 138 0.22 9.69 -15.81
CA GLY A 138 0.79 10.21 -17.06
C GLY A 138 0.12 9.60 -18.30
N LEU A 139 -0.12 8.29 -18.28
CA LEU A 139 -0.82 7.56 -19.34
C LEU A 139 -2.26 8.04 -19.49
N GLU A 140 -3.00 8.20 -18.39
CA GLU A 140 -4.39 8.67 -18.39
C GLU A 140 -4.51 10.11 -18.91
N ILE A 141 -3.62 11.01 -18.50
CA ILE A 141 -3.57 12.38 -18.99
C ILE A 141 -3.32 12.40 -20.50
N ASN A 142 -2.36 11.60 -20.98
CA ASN A 142 -2.05 11.51 -22.39
C ASN A 142 -3.23 10.94 -23.20
N ARG A 143 -3.90 9.90 -22.69
CA ARG A 143 -5.13 9.35 -23.28
C ARG A 143 -6.21 10.43 -23.40
N ALA A 144 -6.48 11.17 -22.32
CA ALA A 144 -7.48 12.24 -22.33
C ALA A 144 -7.14 13.34 -23.33
N LYS A 145 -5.87 13.72 -23.45
CA LYS A 145 -5.39 14.71 -24.44
C LYS A 145 -5.66 14.25 -25.87
N ILE A 146 -5.38 12.99 -26.18
CA ILE A 146 -5.58 12.43 -27.53
C ILE A 146 -7.07 12.35 -27.87
N LEU A 147 -7.89 11.82 -26.96
CA LEU A 147 -9.34 11.73 -27.16
C LEU A 147 -9.96 13.13 -27.38
N LYS A 148 -9.51 14.14 -26.63
CA LYS A 148 -9.93 15.52 -26.84
C LYS A 148 -9.56 16.04 -28.23
N ASN A 149 -8.33 15.78 -28.69
CA ASN A 149 -7.88 16.20 -30.01
C ASN A 149 -8.67 15.51 -31.14
N GLN A 150 -8.97 14.22 -30.99
CA GLN A 150 -9.83 13.49 -31.93
C GLN A 150 -11.23 14.13 -32.00
N TYR A 151 -11.83 14.42 -30.85
CA TYR A 151 -13.15 15.07 -30.80
C TYR A 151 -13.16 16.43 -31.51
N HIS A 152 -12.12 17.26 -31.31
CA HIS A 152 -12.01 18.54 -32.03
C HIS A 152 -11.80 18.38 -33.53
N SER A 153 -11.11 17.32 -33.97
CA SER A 153 -10.91 17.02 -35.40
C SER A 153 -12.20 16.58 -36.10
N TRP A 154 -13.15 16.03 -35.35
CA TRP A 154 -14.45 15.57 -35.87
C TRP A 154 -15.48 16.69 -36.00
N LYS A 155 -15.22 17.87 -35.42
CA LYS A 155 -16.12 19.03 -35.43
C LYS A 155 -15.71 20.05 -36.47
#